data_AF-A0ABD2PLS7-F1
#
_entry.id   AF-A0ABD2PLS7-F1
#
_cell.length_a   1.000
_cell.length_b   1.000
_cell.length_c   1.000
_cell.angle_alpha   90.00
_cell.angle_beta   90.00
_cell.angle_gamma   90.00
#
_symmetry.space_group_name_H-M   'P 1'
#
loop_
_entity.id
_entity.type
_entity.pdbx_description
1 polymer ?
#
loop_
_entity_poly.entity_id
_entity_poly.type
_entity_poly.pdbx_seq_one_letter_code
_entity_poly.pdbx_strand_id
1 'polypeptide(L)'
;LIPLLGILYRVSNENSHLIYMMLIIVLILTEHSQFIENVHNVRLKTVPWKMEKAMTEVSLGGLLVLVLVRTVQTHVNQLRERYLHINCLAALANLSSKITRLNQQSSSALVNLVVLLLKRHSRIEKRIHELEKGLVHEPVSNGSTSPGSPLAISKVDAVSASIIHLDIEDLVRLTLHPGQIQALIQTTLIRGCSEILWVEEVHRGTARVCYCQKNDMILLEEVIRTLLEIINSVITHSLATNKNLLYELLHQQDRFRPLKDNVLFQDIMHNLDVVINFFTIKLDKECAINGGQVVMPEQVMQLIDKHIVILTRHQQLKKFPELRFKYVEESSPDDFFVPYVWLMIFLGASDYFDPSIVRVFKSSLEELKQTV
;
A
#
# COMPACT_ATOMS: atom_id res chain seq x y z
N LEU A 1 -19.61 0.49 13.22
CA LEU A 1 -18.49 1.09 12.45
C LEU A 1 -17.54 1.93 13.31
N ILE A 2 -17.98 2.94 14.06
CA ILE A 2 -17.07 3.81 14.86
C ILE A 2 -16.14 3.02 15.82
N PRO A 3 -16.62 2.01 16.59
CA PRO A 3 -15.74 1.22 17.45
C PRO A 3 -14.70 0.43 16.64
N LEU A 4 -15.12 -0.20 15.54
CA LEU A 4 -14.23 -0.91 14.61
C LEU A 4 -13.11 0.00 14.08
N LEU A 5 -13.46 1.22 13.67
CA LEU A 5 -12.47 2.21 13.22
C LEU A 5 -11.53 2.65 14.36
N GLY A 6 -12.03 2.71 15.59
CA GLY A 6 -11.22 3.00 16.76
C GLY A 6 -10.19 1.90 17.07
N ILE A 7 -10.55 0.64 16.88
CA ILE A 7 -9.64 -0.51 16.99
C ILE A 7 -8.56 -0.40 15.90
N LEU A 8 -8.95 -0.32 14.63
CA LEU A 8 -8.01 -0.17 13.50
C LEU A 8 -7.06 1.03 13.64
N TYR A 9 -7.53 2.11 14.27
CA TYR A 9 -6.70 3.29 14.49
C TYR A 9 -5.67 3.14 15.61
N ARG A 10 -5.98 2.34 16.64
CA ARG A 10 -5.17 2.19 17.86
C ARG A 10 -4.24 0.98 17.85
N VAL A 11 -4.64 -0.10 17.17
CA VAL A 11 -3.91 -1.38 17.21
C VAL A 11 -2.49 -1.19 16.66
N SER A 12 -1.51 -1.66 17.42
CA SER A 12 -0.11 -1.80 17.04
C SER A 12 0.11 -3.09 16.24
N ASN A 13 1.26 -3.21 15.55
CA ASN A 13 1.59 -4.37 14.71
C ASN A 13 1.63 -5.71 15.48
N GLU A 14 1.61 -5.69 16.81
CA GLU A 14 1.62 -6.89 17.66
C GLU A 14 0.30 -7.69 17.57
N ASN A 15 -0.81 -7.06 17.19
CA ASN A 15 -2.12 -7.73 17.05
C ASN A 15 -2.59 -7.78 15.59
N SER A 16 -1.73 -8.27 14.69
CA SER A 16 -1.99 -8.35 13.24
C SER A 16 -3.32 -9.06 12.91
N HIS A 17 -3.64 -10.11 13.64
CA HIS A 17 -4.90 -10.86 13.54
C HIS A 17 -6.16 -10.00 13.70
N LEU A 18 -6.21 -9.14 14.73
CA LEU A 18 -7.35 -8.24 14.94
C LEU A 18 -7.47 -7.22 13.80
N ILE A 19 -6.35 -6.73 13.27
CA ILE A 19 -6.34 -5.84 12.09
C ILE A 19 -7.00 -6.56 10.91
N TYR A 20 -6.60 -7.81 10.63
CA TYR A 20 -7.15 -8.60 9.53
C TYR A 20 -8.65 -8.82 9.66
N MET A 21 -9.14 -9.22 10.85
CA MET A 21 -10.58 -9.40 11.10
C MET A 21 -11.36 -8.10 10.84
N MET A 22 -10.86 -6.98 11.34
CA MET A 22 -11.52 -5.68 11.14
C MET A 22 -11.50 -5.25 9.68
N LEU A 23 -10.43 -5.53 8.93
CA LEU A 23 -10.33 -5.24 7.50
C LEU A 23 -11.25 -6.12 6.65
N ILE A 24 -11.42 -7.40 6.98
CA ILE A 24 -12.40 -8.28 6.33
C ILE A 24 -13.81 -7.74 6.53
N ILE A 25 -14.17 -7.39 7.76
CA ILE A 25 -15.49 -6.80 8.06
C ILE A 25 -15.69 -5.50 7.28
N VAL A 26 -14.67 -4.63 7.20
CA VAL A 26 -14.74 -3.41 6.39
C VAL A 26 -14.91 -3.73 4.92
N LEU A 27 -14.17 -4.69 4.36
CA LEU A 27 -14.28 -5.10 2.96
C LEU A 27 -15.70 -5.57 2.65
N ILE A 28 -16.26 -6.48 3.45
CA ILE A 28 -17.62 -6.99 3.32
C ILE A 28 -18.64 -5.84 3.36
N LEU A 29 -18.52 -4.92 4.33
CA LEU A 29 -19.44 -3.77 4.42
C LEU A 29 -19.34 -2.85 3.19
N THR A 30 -18.12 -2.63 2.69
CA THR A 30 -17.88 -1.76 1.53
C THR A 30 -18.30 -2.38 0.19
N GLU A 31 -18.57 -3.68 0.10
CA GLU A 31 -19.16 -4.28 -1.11
C GLU A 31 -20.56 -3.70 -1.41
N HIS A 32 -21.27 -3.24 -0.37
CA HIS A 32 -22.64 -2.75 -0.51
C HIS A 32 -22.71 -1.25 -0.84
N SER A 33 -23.19 -0.96 -2.05
CA SER A 33 -23.43 0.40 -2.57
C SER A 33 -24.24 1.31 -1.65
N GLN A 34 -25.26 0.80 -0.96
CA GLN A 34 -26.09 1.60 -0.04
C GLN A 34 -25.33 1.96 1.25
N PHE A 35 -24.52 1.03 1.76
CA PHE A 35 -23.67 1.29 2.92
C PHE A 35 -22.72 2.45 2.65
N ILE A 36 -22.08 2.45 1.47
CA ILE A 36 -21.15 3.51 1.05
C ILE A 36 -21.82 4.88 1.06
N GLU A 37 -23.00 5.01 0.44
CA GLU A 37 -23.74 6.29 0.42
C GLU A 37 -24.12 6.75 1.83
N ASN A 38 -24.60 5.82 2.66
CA ASN A 38 -25.02 6.11 4.02
C ASN A 38 -23.85 6.63 4.87
N VAL A 39 -22.66 6.00 4.81
CA VAL A 39 -21.51 6.45 5.62
C VAL A 39 -21.02 7.84 5.23
N HIS A 40 -21.12 8.25 3.96
CA HIS A 40 -20.75 9.60 3.54
C HIS A 40 -21.80 10.67 3.93
N ASN A 41 -23.04 10.28 4.23
CA ASN A 41 -24.11 11.17 4.68
C ASN A 41 -24.14 11.37 6.21
N VAL A 42 -23.62 10.41 6.98
CA VAL A 42 -23.54 10.52 8.45
C VAL A 42 -22.44 11.49 8.87
N ARG A 43 -22.80 12.59 9.55
CA ARG A 43 -21.86 13.59 10.07
C ARG A 43 -21.53 13.32 11.54
N LEU A 44 -20.24 13.32 11.86
CA LEU A 44 -19.75 13.14 13.23
C LEU A 44 -19.40 14.50 13.84
N LYS A 45 -19.94 14.78 15.03
CA LYS A 45 -19.58 15.98 15.81
C LYS A 45 -18.26 15.82 16.55
N THR A 46 -18.00 14.60 17.06
CA THR A 46 -16.79 14.26 17.82
C THR A 46 -16.37 12.83 17.52
N VAL A 47 -15.06 12.58 17.47
CA VAL A 47 -14.49 11.23 17.38
C VAL A 47 -13.78 10.94 18.71
N PRO A 48 -14.35 10.09 19.58
CA PRO A 48 -13.93 9.99 20.99
C PRO A 48 -12.49 9.49 21.18
N TRP A 49 -11.94 8.78 20.21
CA TRP A 49 -10.61 8.18 20.31
C TRP A 49 -9.50 9.00 19.64
N LYS A 50 -9.80 10.18 19.10
CA LYS A 50 -8.81 11.05 18.46
C LYS A 50 -8.68 12.36 19.25
N MET A 51 -7.65 12.42 20.10
CA MET A 51 -7.42 13.54 21.04
C MET A 51 -6.68 14.73 20.41
N GLU A 52 -6.18 14.61 19.18
CA GLU A 52 -5.41 15.67 18.52
C GLU A 52 -6.27 16.41 17.50
N LYS A 53 -6.72 17.61 17.92
CA LYS A 53 -7.62 18.57 17.24
C LYS A 53 -9.07 18.10 17.09
N ALA A 54 -9.99 18.92 17.59
CA ALA A 54 -11.42 18.82 17.30
C ALA A 54 -11.63 18.74 15.78
N MET A 55 -12.00 17.55 15.30
CA MET A 55 -12.39 17.33 13.92
C MET A 55 -13.72 18.03 13.70
N THR A 56 -13.72 19.22 13.11
CA THR A 56 -14.96 19.87 12.68
C THR A 56 -15.50 19.14 11.44
N GLU A 57 -16.67 18.51 11.60
CA GLU A 57 -17.58 18.05 10.52
C GLU A 57 -17.08 16.95 9.57
N VAL A 58 -16.34 15.95 10.08
CA VAL A 58 -16.00 14.76 9.28
C VAL A 58 -17.23 13.87 9.07
N SER A 59 -17.42 13.36 7.85
CA SER A 59 -18.39 12.28 7.62
C SER A 59 -17.83 10.95 8.11
N LEU A 60 -18.69 10.00 8.47
CA LEU A 60 -18.27 8.66 8.86
C LEU A 60 -17.48 7.97 7.73
N GLY A 61 -17.86 8.21 6.47
CA GLY A 61 -17.12 7.75 5.28
C GLY A 61 -15.75 8.42 5.13
N GLY A 62 -15.64 9.72 5.42
CA GLY A 62 -14.34 10.41 5.45
C GLY A 62 -13.41 9.86 6.56
N LEU A 63 -13.97 9.54 7.73
CA LEU A 63 -13.22 8.88 8.80
C LEU A 63 -12.76 7.48 8.40
N LEU A 64 -13.62 6.70 7.75
CA LEU A 64 -13.28 5.37 7.21
C LEU A 64 -12.12 5.46 6.21
N VAL A 65 -12.19 6.37 5.24
CA VAL A 65 -11.09 6.64 4.29
C VAL A 65 -9.81 7.01 5.04
N LEU A 66 -9.88 7.92 6.01
CA LEU A 66 -8.71 8.35 6.79
C LEU A 66 -8.06 7.19 7.55
N VAL A 67 -8.86 6.33 8.19
CA VAL A 67 -8.34 5.17 8.94
C VAL A 67 -7.69 4.17 7.99
N LEU A 68 -8.34 3.80 6.88
CA LEU A 68 -7.78 2.88 5.89
C LEU A 68 -6.48 3.40 5.29
N VAL A 69 -6.43 4.68 4.91
CA VAL A 69 -5.21 5.33 4.42
C VAL A 69 -4.12 5.29 5.48
N ARG A 70 -4.43 5.60 6.74
CA ARG A 70 -3.46 5.53 7.84
C ARG A 70 -2.95 4.11 8.04
N THR A 71 -3.82 3.09 7.98
CA THR A 71 -3.44 1.68 8.12
C THR A 71 -2.45 1.27 7.02
N VAL A 72 -2.65 1.71 5.78
CA VAL A 72 -1.67 1.51 4.69
C VAL A 72 -0.36 2.26 4.99
N GLN A 73 -0.43 3.51 5.47
CA GLN A 73 0.74 4.33 5.78
C GLN A 73 1.62 3.72 6.89
N THR A 74 1.02 3.21 7.97
CA THR A 74 1.77 2.65 9.10
C THR A 74 2.48 1.36 8.74
N HIS A 75 1.88 0.54 7.86
CA HIS A 75 2.43 -0.75 7.44
C HIS A 75 3.22 -0.66 6.13
N VAL A 76 3.41 0.55 5.57
CA VAL A 76 4.09 0.70 4.27
C VAL A 76 5.48 0.06 4.27
N ASN A 77 6.22 0.11 5.38
CA ASN A 77 7.57 -0.48 5.51
C ASN A 77 7.56 -2.00 5.56
N GLN A 78 6.41 -2.62 5.78
CA GLN A 78 6.18 -4.06 5.87
C GLN A 78 5.31 -4.51 4.69
N LEU A 79 5.73 -4.25 3.45
CA LEU A 79 5.01 -4.71 2.24
C LEU A 79 4.80 -6.24 2.17
N ARG A 80 5.50 -7.00 3.03
CA ARG A 80 5.27 -8.43 3.27
C ARG A 80 3.85 -8.72 3.80
N GLU A 81 3.20 -7.76 4.46
CA GLU A 81 1.78 -7.84 4.84
C GLU A 81 0.87 -7.54 3.64
N ARG A 82 1.05 -8.29 2.54
CA ARG A 82 0.33 -8.10 1.27
C ARG A 82 -1.19 -8.10 1.49
N TYR A 83 -1.66 -8.98 2.38
CA TYR A 83 -3.07 -9.11 2.70
C TYR A 83 -3.67 -7.84 3.33
N LEU A 84 -2.92 -7.18 4.23
CA LEU A 84 -3.37 -5.93 4.86
C LEU A 84 -3.55 -4.84 3.81
N HIS A 85 -2.55 -4.66 2.95
CA HIS A 85 -2.57 -3.64 1.90
C HIS A 85 -3.67 -3.91 0.86
N ILE A 86 -3.81 -5.16 0.41
CA ILE A 86 -4.87 -5.56 -0.54
C ILE A 86 -6.26 -5.25 0.03
N ASN A 87 -6.55 -5.65 1.26
CA ASN A 87 -7.88 -5.42 1.85
C ASN A 87 -8.16 -3.93 2.07
N CYS A 88 -7.17 -3.14 2.51
CA CYS A 88 -7.33 -1.70 2.66
C CYS A 88 -7.62 -1.02 1.31
N LEU A 89 -6.86 -1.36 0.27
CA LEU A 89 -7.03 -0.80 -1.07
C LEU A 89 -8.35 -1.24 -1.70
N ALA A 90 -8.74 -2.51 -1.55
CA ALA A 90 -10.01 -3.03 -2.01
C ALA A 90 -11.19 -2.28 -1.37
N ALA A 91 -11.14 -2.05 -0.05
CA ALA A 91 -12.14 -1.25 0.65
C ALA A 91 -12.16 0.22 0.18
N LEU A 92 -10.99 0.86 0.02
CA LEU A 92 -10.90 2.23 -0.51
C LEU A 92 -11.43 2.33 -1.94
N ALA A 93 -11.16 1.33 -2.76
CA ALA A 93 -11.59 1.24 -4.14
C ALA A 93 -13.11 1.06 -4.26
N ASN A 94 -13.70 0.20 -3.42
CA ASN A 94 -15.16 0.08 -3.30
C ASN A 94 -15.83 1.41 -2.93
N LEU A 95 -15.23 2.20 -2.03
CA LEU A 95 -15.74 3.50 -1.63
C LEU A 95 -15.66 4.54 -2.77
N SER A 96 -14.60 4.47 -3.59
CA SER A 96 -14.09 5.55 -4.44
C SER A 96 -15.13 6.28 -5.30
N SER A 97 -16.01 5.56 -5.99
CA SER A 97 -16.98 6.15 -6.94
C SER A 97 -18.08 6.96 -6.25
N LYS A 98 -18.26 6.77 -4.94
CA LYS A 98 -19.30 7.43 -4.13
C LYS A 98 -18.74 8.23 -2.95
N ILE A 99 -17.42 8.37 -2.87
CA ILE A 99 -16.80 9.27 -1.91
C ILE A 99 -17.35 10.67 -2.16
N THR A 100 -17.92 11.29 -1.13
CA THR A 100 -18.35 12.70 -1.19
C THR A 100 -17.90 13.45 0.05
N ARG A 101 -17.64 14.75 -0.15
CA ARG A 101 -17.40 15.73 0.92
C ARG A 101 -16.30 15.30 1.89
N LEU A 102 -15.17 14.79 1.35
CA LEU A 102 -13.95 14.59 2.14
C LEU A 102 -13.52 15.93 2.76
N ASN A 103 -13.18 15.89 4.04
CA ASN A 103 -12.59 17.05 4.72
C ASN A 103 -11.10 17.19 4.36
N GLN A 104 -10.50 18.33 4.69
CA GLN A 104 -9.10 18.61 4.40
C GLN A 104 -8.16 17.50 4.89
N GLN A 105 -8.38 16.98 6.10
CA GLN A 105 -7.51 15.94 6.64
C GLN A 105 -7.59 14.62 5.86
N SER A 106 -8.78 14.18 5.46
CA SER A 106 -8.95 12.92 4.73
C SER A 106 -8.39 13.04 3.30
N SER A 107 -8.64 14.19 2.65
CA SER A 107 -8.05 14.53 1.36
C SER A 107 -6.52 14.57 1.41
N SER A 108 -5.97 15.26 2.40
CA SER A 108 -4.52 15.36 2.62
C SER A 108 -3.91 13.99 2.89
N ALA A 109 -4.53 13.16 3.73
CA ALA A 109 -4.04 11.81 4.01
C ALA A 109 -3.94 10.97 2.72
N LEU A 110 -4.97 10.99 1.87
CA LEU A 110 -5.00 10.23 0.62
C LEU A 110 -3.89 10.66 -0.34
N VAL A 111 -3.74 11.97 -0.57
CA VAL A 111 -2.67 12.51 -1.45
C VAL A 111 -1.29 12.25 -0.86
N ASN A 112 -1.11 12.45 0.45
CA ASN A 112 0.16 12.22 1.14
C ASN A 112 0.58 10.74 1.12
N LEU A 113 -0.36 9.79 1.13
CA LEU A 113 -0.03 8.38 0.96
C LEU A 113 0.57 8.13 -0.44
N VAL A 114 -0.04 8.65 -1.50
CA VAL A 114 0.53 8.53 -2.85
C VAL A 114 1.93 9.15 -2.89
N VAL A 115 2.09 10.37 -2.39
CA VAL A 115 3.40 11.06 -2.38
C VAL A 115 4.45 10.30 -1.54
N LEU A 116 4.05 9.70 -0.42
CA LEU A 116 4.93 8.84 0.40
C LEU A 116 5.44 7.64 -0.41
N LEU A 117 4.55 6.96 -1.12
CA LEU A 117 4.88 5.80 -1.93
C LEU A 117 5.73 6.17 -3.14
N LEU A 118 5.47 7.30 -3.80
CA LEU A 118 6.30 7.82 -4.89
C LEU A 118 7.74 8.14 -4.43
N LYS A 119 7.87 8.76 -3.25
CA LYS A 119 9.19 9.02 -2.65
C LYS A 119 9.92 7.72 -2.34
N ARG A 120 9.20 6.69 -1.88
CA ARG A 120 9.78 5.37 -1.64
C ARG A 120 10.20 4.71 -2.95
N HIS A 121 9.35 4.73 -3.97
CA HIS A 121 9.61 4.16 -5.28
C HIS A 121 10.89 4.73 -5.88
N SER A 122 11.02 6.06 -5.94
CA SER A 122 12.23 6.73 -6.44
C SER A 122 13.50 6.39 -5.63
N ARG A 123 13.39 6.13 -4.31
CA ARG A 123 14.53 5.70 -3.49
C ARG A 123 14.96 4.26 -3.82
N ILE A 124 14.01 3.36 -4.04
CA ILE A 124 14.28 1.97 -4.40
C ILE A 124 14.87 1.91 -5.81
N GLU A 125 14.27 2.62 -6.76
CA GLU A 125 14.75 2.71 -8.15
C GLU A 125 16.22 3.20 -8.22
N LYS A 126 16.58 4.25 -7.47
CA LYS A 126 17.97 4.73 -7.39
C LYS A 126 18.92 3.68 -6.84
N ARG A 127 18.52 2.95 -5.79
CA ARG A 127 19.34 1.88 -5.20
C ARG A 127 19.56 0.74 -6.19
N ILE A 128 18.51 0.34 -6.91
CA ILE A 128 18.62 -0.69 -7.96
C ILE A 128 19.63 -0.22 -9.02
N HIS A 129 19.52 1.02 -9.53
CA HIS A 129 20.44 1.56 -10.53
C HIS A 129 21.89 1.68 -10.05
N GLU A 130 22.10 2.05 -8.78
CA GLU A 130 23.43 2.10 -8.16
C GLU A 130 24.06 0.71 -8.07
N LEU A 131 23.27 -0.30 -7.72
CA LEU A 131 23.72 -1.70 -7.64
C LEU A 131 24.02 -2.27 -9.02
N GLU A 132 23.20 -1.96 -10.02
CA GLU A 132 23.45 -2.33 -11.42
C GLU A 132 24.75 -1.73 -11.96
N LYS A 133 25.06 -0.48 -11.60
CA LYS A 133 26.33 0.16 -11.98
C LYS A 133 27.54 -0.43 -11.26
N GLY A 134 27.40 -0.79 -9.99
CA GLY A 134 28.47 -1.44 -9.20
C GLY A 134 28.90 -2.78 -9.80
N LEU A 135 27.98 -3.52 -10.41
CA LEU A 135 28.26 -4.80 -11.09
C LEU A 135 29.10 -4.64 -12.38
N VAL A 136 29.14 -3.45 -12.98
CA VAL A 136 29.84 -3.20 -14.25
C VAL A 136 31.29 -2.73 -14.04
N HIS A 137 31.68 -2.38 -12.81
CA HIS A 137 32.94 -1.68 -12.52
C HIS A 137 33.93 -2.39 -11.57
N GLU A 138 33.93 -3.72 -11.47
CA GLU A 138 35.14 -4.43 -11.02
C GLU A 138 36.06 -4.73 -12.22
N PRO A 139 37.09 -3.90 -12.52
CA PRO A 139 38.22 -4.39 -13.28
C PRO A 139 38.97 -5.38 -12.40
N VAL A 140 39.18 -6.59 -12.92
CA VAL A 140 40.16 -7.55 -12.40
C VAL A 140 41.51 -6.82 -12.35
N SER A 141 41.87 -6.31 -11.17
CA SER A 141 43.18 -5.72 -10.95
C SER A 141 44.19 -6.85 -10.91
N ASN A 142 44.91 -7.03 -12.02
CA ASN A 142 46.09 -7.86 -12.12
C ASN A 142 47.14 -7.38 -11.11
N GLY A 143 47.21 -8.07 -9.95
CA GLY A 143 48.29 -7.95 -8.97
C GLY A 143 49.09 -9.25 -8.95
N SER A 144 50.28 -9.21 -9.53
CA SER A 144 51.23 -10.32 -9.64
C SER A 144 51.93 -10.67 -8.31
N THR A 145 51.85 -11.93 -7.87
CA THR A 145 52.94 -12.61 -7.13
C THR A 145 52.95 -14.13 -7.38
N SER A 146 53.90 -14.55 -8.23
CA SER A 146 54.61 -15.85 -8.36
C SER A 146 53.90 -17.21 -8.52
N PRO A 147 54.55 -18.18 -9.22
CA PRO A 147 53.88 -19.29 -9.89
C PRO A 147 53.83 -20.56 -9.04
N GLY A 148 52.62 -21.00 -8.72
CA GLY A 148 52.30 -22.37 -8.34
C GLY A 148 51.21 -22.88 -9.27
N SER A 149 51.59 -23.72 -10.24
CA SER A 149 50.79 -24.67 -11.04
C SER A 149 49.28 -24.36 -11.31
N PRO A 150 48.84 -24.36 -12.58
CA PRO A 150 47.43 -24.15 -12.91
C PRO A 150 46.61 -25.39 -12.54
N LEU A 151 45.62 -25.26 -11.65
CA LEU A 151 44.54 -26.23 -11.63
C LEU A 151 43.59 -25.91 -12.79
N ALA A 152 43.71 -26.73 -13.81
CA ALA A 152 42.89 -26.75 -15.00
C ALA A 152 41.39 -26.90 -14.66
N ILE A 153 40.58 -26.24 -15.48
CA ILE A 153 39.15 -26.51 -15.66
C ILE A 153 39.03 -27.94 -16.21
N SER A 154 38.98 -28.93 -15.34
CA SER A 154 38.65 -30.32 -15.70
C SER A 154 38.27 -31.14 -14.47
N LYS A 155 37.02 -30.91 -14.01
CA LYS A 155 36.11 -31.84 -13.31
C LYS A 155 35.07 -31.03 -12.53
N VAL A 156 34.18 -30.37 -13.27
CA VAL A 156 32.80 -30.17 -12.81
C VAL A 156 32.00 -31.29 -13.46
N ASP A 157 32.35 -32.53 -13.11
CA ASP A 157 31.52 -33.69 -13.37
C ASP A 157 31.34 -34.39 -12.03
N ALA A 158 30.07 -34.61 -11.69
CA ALA A 158 29.58 -35.36 -10.55
C ALA A 158 29.70 -34.69 -9.16
N VAL A 159 29.10 -33.51 -8.98
CA VAL A 159 28.07 -33.46 -7.93
C VAL A 159 26.77 -33.72 -8.68
N SER A 160 26.38 -34.98 -8.67
CA SER A 160 25.14 -35.46 -9.25
C SER A 160 24.02 -34.49 -8.91
N ALA A 161 23.34 -34.03 -9.96
CA ALA A 161 22.09 -33.30 -9.93
C ALA A 161 21.03 -34.08 -9.13
N SER A 162 21.14 -34.03 -7.81
CA SER A 162 19.97 -34.10 -6.94
C SER A 162 19.55 -32.67 -6.76
N ILE A 163 18.48 -32.29 -7.44
CA ILE A 163 17.78 -31.03 -7.22
C ILE A 163 17.40 -31.02 -5.73
N ILE A 164 18.20 -30.34 -4.91
CA ILE A 164 17.82 -30.09 -3.53
C ILE A 164 16.85 -28.91 -3.61
N HIS A 165 15.57 -29.17 -3.41
CA HIS A 165 14.60 -28.13 -3.05
C HIS A 165 15.04 -27.59 -1.69
N LEU A 166 15.90 -26.57 -1.69
CA LEU A 166 16.22 -25.81 -0.49
C LEU A 166 15.21 -24.68 -0.38
N ASP A 167 14.43 -24.70 0.68
CA ASP A 167 13.55 -23.58 1.01
C ASP A 167 14.39 -22.38 1.47
N ILE A 168 13.84 -21.16 1.41
CA ILE A 168 14.59 -19.93 1.76
C ILE A 168 15.11 -19.98 3.20
N GLU A 169 14.38 -20.64 4.10
CA GLU A 169 14.80 -20.86 5.50
C GLU A 169 16.03 -21.76 5.65
N ASP A 170 16.22 -22.72 4.74
CA ASP A 170 17.37 -23.62 4.77
C ASP A 170 18.65 -22.93 4.26
N LEU A 171 18.49 -21.98 3.33
CA LEU A 171 19.63 -21.25 2.78
C LEU A 171 20.28 -20.30 3.80
N VAL A 172 19.48 -19.76 4.73
CA VAL A 172 19.97 -18.92 5.84
C VAL A 172 20.82 -19.72 6.84
N ARG A 173 20.68 -21.05 6.84
CA ARG A 173 21.38 -21.95 7.78
C ARG A 173 22.70 -22.52 7.24
N LEU A 174 23.04 -22.27 5.98
CA LEU A 174 24.25 -22.82 5.36
C LEU A 174 25.47 -21.94 5.60
N THR A 175 26.50 -22.51 6.24
CA THR A 175 27.87 -21.99 6.27
C THR A 175 28.60 -22.41 5.00
N LEU A 176 28.59 -21.55 3.97
CA LEU A 176 29.24 -21.82 2.68
C LEU A 176 30.65 -21.23 2.60
N HIS A 177 31.59 -22.00 2.06
CA HIS A 177 32.95 -21.51 1.78
C HIS A 177 32.93 -20.56 0.56
N PRO A 178 33.80 -19.53 0.48
CA PRO A 178 33.79 -18.55 -0.62
C PRO A 178 33.76 -19.14 -2.05
N GLY A 179 34.47 -20.24 -2.30
CA GLY A 179 34.45 -20.92 -3.61
C GLY A 179 33.11 -21.62 -3.93
N GLN A 180 32.35 -22.03 -2.92
CA GLN A 180 31.02 -22.61 -3.09
C GLN A 180 29.98 -21.53 -3.37
N ILE A 181 30.13 -20.34 -2.80
CA ILE A 181 29.27 -19.18 -3.07
C ILE A 181 29.41 -18.74 -4.53
N GLN A 182 30.64 -18.71 -5.06
CA GLN A 182 30.88 -18.34 -6.46
C GLN A 182 30.34 -19.38 -7.45
N ALA A 183 30.47 -20.67 -7.12
CA ALA A 183 29.81 -21.74 -7.88
C ALA A 183 28.28 -21.66 -7.79
N LEU A 184 27.72 -21.32 -6.62
CA LEU A 184 26.29 -21.11 -6.41
C LEU A 184 25.79 -19.94 -7.26
N ILE A 185 26.47 -18.79 -7.25
CA ILE A 185 26.13 -17.61 -8.09
C ILE A 185 26.15 -17.96 -9.59
N GLN A 186 27.09 -18.80 -10.05
CA GLN A 186 27.16 -19.23 -11.45
C GLN A 186 26.14 -20.31 -11.82
N THR A 187 25.72 -21.16 -10.88
CA THR A 187 24.81 -22.29 -11.13
C THR A 187 23.36 -22.01 -10.77
N THR A 188 23.07 -21.05 -9.89
CA THR A 188 21.72 -20.64 -9.50
C THR A 188 21.08 -19.69 -10.51
N LEU A 189 20.96 -20.18 -11.74
CA LEU A 189 19.68 -20.14 -12.44
C LEU A 189 18.66 -20.98 -11.62
N ILE A 190 18.26 -20.49 -10.43
CA ILE A 190 17.09 -21.03 -9.73
C ILE A 190 15.90 -20.61 -10.59
N ARG A 191 15.41 -21.52 -11.45
CA ARG A 191 14.16 -21.31 -12.19
C ARG A 191 13.04 -21.08 -11.17
N GLY A 192 12.65 -19.81 -11.04
CA GLY A 192 11.68 -19.32 -10.05
C GLY A 192 12.12 -18.04 -9.33
N CYS A 193 13.43 -17.78 -9.24
CA CYS A 193 13.99 -16.53 -8.71
C CYS A 193 14.48 -15.63 -9.86
N SER A 194 13.55 -15.14 -10.67
CA SER A 194 13.81 -13.92 -11.41
C SER A 194 13.82 -12.78 -10.37
N GLU A 195 15.01 -12.32 -9.96
CA GLU A 195 15.36 -10.93 -9.63
C GLU A 195 16.24 -10.75 -8.37
N ILE A 196 17.54 -10.57 -8.68
CA ILE A 196 18.72 -10.15 -7.92
C ILE A 196 18.92 -10.71 -6.50
N LEU A 197 19.87 -11.65 -6.40
CA LEU A 197 20.64 -11.96 -5.19
C LEU A 197 21.96 -11.19 -5.22
N TRP A 198 22.37 -10.61 -4.10
CA TRP A 198 23.78 -10.32 -3.83
C TRP A 198 24.14 -10.74 -2.40
N VAL A 199 25.37 -11.18 -2.22
CA VAL A 199 25.93 -11.55 -0.92
C VAL A 199 26.72 -10.37 -0.38
N GLU A 200 26.27 -9.79 0.73
CA GLU A 200 27.06 -8.83 1.51
C GLU A 200 28.11 -9.60 2.33
N GLU A 201 29.35 -9.10 2.32
CA GLU A 201 30.60 -9.64 2.88
C GLU A 201 30.52 -10.90 3.74
N VAL A 202 31.34 -11.89 3.37
CA VAL A 202 31.57 -13.11 4.14
C VAL A 202 32.56 -12.82 5.27
N HIS A 203 32.06 -12.43 6.45
CA HIS A 203 32.86 -12.44 7.67
C HIS A 203 32.61 -13.75 8.43
N ARG A 204 33.68 -14.53 8.65
CA ARG A 204 33.71 -15.76 9.47
C ARG A 204 32.70 -16.86 9.06
N GLY A 205 32.52 -17.09 7.76
CA GLY A 205 31.68 -18.19 7.25
C GLY A 205 30.18 -17.90 7.20
N THR A 206 29.76 -16.69 7.59
CA THR A 206 28.38 -16.20 7.45
C THR A 206 28.29 -15.32 6.20
N ALA A 207 27.45 -15.71 5.25
CA ALA A 207 27.14 -14.92 4.05
C ALA A 207 25.80 -14.21 4.25
N ARG A 208 25.76 -12.89 4.10
CA ARG A 208 24.49 -12.14 4.19
C ARG A 208 23.85 -12.06 2.81
N VAL A 209 22.96 -12.99 2.51
CA VAL A 209 22.29 -13.02 1.20
C VAL A 209 21.11 -12.05 1.20
N CYS A 210 21.17 -11.00 0.39
CA CYS A 210 20.09 -10.05 0.20
C CYS A 210 19.20 -10.50 -0.95
N TYR A 211 17.93 -10.76 -0.66
CA TYR A 211 16.90 -11.07 -1.65
C TYR A 211 15.95 -9.90 -1.86
N CYS A 212 15.67 -9.66 -3.14
CA CYS A 212 14.44 -9.07 -3.69
C CYS A 212 14.13 -7.60 -3.33
N GLN A 213 14.74 -6.66 -4.06
CA GLN A 213 14.20 -5.30 -4.19
C GLN A 213 13.10 -5.19 -5.27
N LYS A 214 13.03 -6.14 -6.20
CA LYS A 214 12.21 -5.98 -7.42
C LYS A 214 10.76 -6.47 -7.28
N ASN A 215 10.46 -7.56 -6.57
CA ASN A 215 9.05 -7.87 -6.23
C ASN A 215 8.44 -6.80 -5.31
N ASP A 216 9.22 -6.28 -4.36
CA ASP A 216 8.79 -5.16 -3.51
C ASP A 216 8.52 -3.90 -4.34
N MET A 217 9.28 -3.68 -5.43
CA MET A 217 9.06 -2.60 -6.37
C MET A 217 7.77 -2.81 -7.17
N ILE A 218 7.53 -4.01 -7.71
CA ILE A 218 6.29 -4.34 -8.44
C ILE A 218 5.07 -4.14 -7.53
N LEU A 219 5.09 -4.68 -6.31
CA LEU A 219 4.02 -4.50 -5.33
C LEU A 219 3.80 -3.01 -5.02
N LEU A 220 4.88 -2.25 -4.83
CA LEU A 220 4.79 -0.82 -4.59
C LEU A 220 4.14 -0.08 -5.77
N GLU A 221 4.49 -0.44 -7.01
CA GLU A 221 3.91 0.12 -8.22
C GLU A 221 2.42 -0.23 -8.35
N GLU A 222 2.02 -1.46 -8.05
CA GLU A 222 0.62 -1.91 -7.99
C GLU A 222 -0.19 -1.08 -6.97
N VAL A 223 0.38 -0.86 -5.78
CA VAL A 223 -0.26 -0.04 -4.73
C VAL A 223 -0.40 1.42 -5.17
N ILE A 224 0.65 2.02 -5.77
CA ILE A 224 0.61 3.38 -6.30
C ILE A 224 -0.46 3.49 -7.39
N ARG A 225 -0.47 2.56 -8.34
CA ARG A 225 -1.44 2.52 -9.44
C ARG A 225 -2.86 2.44 -8.89
N THR A 226 -3.13 1.52 -7.97
CA THR A 226 -4.46 1.35 -7.36
C THR A 226 -4.94 2.63 -6.66
N LEU A 227 -4.06 3.33 -5.95
CA LEU A 227 -4.41 4.62 -5.33
C LEU A 227 -4.69 5.73 -6.35
N LEU A 228 -3.94 5.75 -7.46
CA LEU A 228 -4.23 6.66 -8.57
C LEU A 228 -5.56 6.31 -9.26
N GLU A 229 -5.94 5.03 -9.34
CA GLU A 229 -7.24 4.58 -9.85
C GLU A 229 -8.37 5.02 -8.91
N ILE A 230 -8.17 4.91 -7.59
CA ILE A 230 -9.08 5.42 -6.57
C ILE A 230 -9.29 6.94 -6.73
N ILE A 231 -8.20 7.71 -6.86
CA ILE A 231 -8.29 9.17 -7.07
C ILE A 231 -9.01 9.48 -8.38
N ASN A 232 -8.71 8.75 -9.46
CA ASN A 232 -9.37 8.92 -10.76
C ASN A 232 -10.88 8.62 -10.69
N SER A 233 -11.28 7.61 -9.93
CA SER A 233 -12.68 7.30 -9.66
C SER A 233 -13.38 8.47 -8.97
N VAL A 234 -12.77 9.05 -7.94
CA VAL A 234 -13.31 10.26 -7.27
C VAL A 234 -13.39 11.45 -8.24
N ILE A 235 -12.36 11.68 -9.05
CA ILE A 235 -12.32 12.74 -10.06
C ILE A 235 -13.45 12.57 -11.08
N THR A 236 -13.73 11.34 -11.50
CA THR A 236 -14.71 11.04 -12.55
C THR A 236 -16.14 11.11 -12.03
N HIS A 237 -16.40 10.60 -10.82
CA HIS A 237 -17.77 10.40 -10.33
C HIS A 237 -18.27 11.49 -9.38
N SER A 238 -17.38 12.11 -8.60
CA SER A 238 -17.80 12.93 -7.45
C SER A 238 -16.93 14.15 -7.18
N LEU A 239 -16.09 14.59 -8.14
CA LEU A 239 -15.18 15.72 -8.01
C LEU A 239 -15.85 16.99 -7.50
N ALA A 240 -17.02 17.34 -8.04
CA ALA A 240 -17.80 18.51 -7.64
C ALA A 240 -18.10 18.58 -6.13
N THR A 241 -18.16 17.42 -5.46
CA THR A 241 -18.42 17.31 -4.03
C THR A 241 -17.14 17.20 -3.18
N ASN A 242 -15.97 17.02 -3.80
CA ASN A 242 -14.69 16.74 -3.15
C ASN A 242 -13.67 17.87 -3.40
N LYS A 243 -14.08 19.10 -3.11
CA LYS A 243 -13.28 20.32 -3.29
C LYS A 243 -11.93 20.28 -2.56
N ASN A 244 -11.89 19.76 -1.34
CA ASN A 244 -10.64 19.63 -0.56
C ASN A 244 -9.65 18.66 -1.20
N LEU A 245 -10.13 17.62 -1.90
CA LEU A 245 -9.24 16.73 -2.65
C LEU A 245 -8.61 17.47 -3.82
N LEU A 246 -9.40 18.23 -4.57
CA LEU A 246 -8.90 19.07 -5.66
C LEU A 246 -7.88 20.11 -5.16
N TYR A 247 -8.19 20.79 -4.05
CA TYR A 247 -7.26 21.72 -3.42
C TYR A 247 -5.92 21.05 -3.10
N GLU A 248 -5.94 19.85 -2.49
CA GLU A 248 -4.71 19.14 -2.16
C GLU A 248 -3.93 18.67 -3.39
N LEU A 249 -4.62 18.22 -4.44
CA LEU A 249 -3.98 17.85 -5.72
C LEU A 249 -3.27 19.05 -6.37
N LEU A 250 -3.89 20.24 -6.31
CA LEU A 250 -3.28 21.48 -6.82
C LEU A 250 -2.08 21.90 -5.96
N HIS A 251 -2.23 21.85 -4.65
CA HIS A 251 -1.17 22.21 -3.70
C HIS A 251 0.06 21.32 -3.84
N GLN A 252 -0.12 20.03 -4.16
CA GLN A 252 0.97 19.07 -4.31
C GLN A 252 1.28 18.66 -5.76
N GLN A 253 0.79 19.42 -6.75
CA GLN A 253 0.87 19.04 -8.18
C GLN A 253 2.29 18.67 -8.65
N ASP A 254 3.31 19.34 -8.12
CA ASP A 254 4.71 19.10 -8.50
C ASP A 254 5.22 17.71 -8.10
N ARG A 255 4.63 17.11 -7.07
CA ARG A 255 4.97 15.76 -6.60
C ARG A 255 4.54 14.68 -7.57
N PHE A 256 3.59 14.98 -8.46
CA PHE A 256 3.09 14.05 -9.49
C PHE A 256 3.83 14.17 -10.82
N ARG A 257 4.68 15.18 -11.01
CA ARG A 257 5.45 15.36 -12.27
C ARG A 257 6.24 14.11 -12.70
N PRO A 258 6.96 13.40 -11.80
CA PRO A 258 7.73 12.21 -12.19
C PRO A 258 6.88 11.06 -12.78
N LEU A 259 5.57 11.05 -12.51
CA LEU A 259 4.67 10.02 -13.05
C LEU A 259 4.41 10.17 -14.55
N LYS A 260 4.62 11.37 -15.12
CA LYS A 260 4.36 11.64 -16.54
C LYS A 260 5.36 10.94 -17.45
N ASP A 261 6.60 10.87 -16.99
CA ASP A 261 7.71 10.30 -17.75
C ASP A 261 7.83 8.78 -17.52
N ASN A 262 7.11 8.25 -16.52
CA ASN A 262 7.10 6.83 -16.22
C ASN A 262 5.99 6.11 -17.02
N VAL A 263 6.42 5.20 -17.91
CA VAL A 263 5.54 4.41 -18.79
C VAL A 263 4.46 3.63 -18.03
N LEU A 264 4.72 3.24 -16.78
CA LEU A 264 3.78 2.48 -15.95
C LEU A 264 2.57 3.30 -15.47
N PHE A 265 2.69 4.63 -15.43
CA PHE A 265 1.68 5.52 -14.87
C PHE A 265 1.15 6.55 -15.87
N GLN A 266 1.76 6.70 -17.04
CA GLN A 266 1.37 7.70 -18.02
C GLN A 266 -0.11 7.62 -18.42
N ASP A 267 -0.66 6.40 -18.53
CA ASP A 267 -2.05 6.15 -18.94
C ASP A 267 -3.10 6.59 -17.91
N ILE A 268 -2.71 6.66 -16.63
CA ILE A 268 -3.57 7.02 -15.51
C ILE A 268 -3.50 8.50 -15.11
N MET A 269 -2.47 9.22 -15.57
CA MET A 269 -2.27 10.64 -15.26
C MET A 269 -3.21 11.58 -16.02
N HIS A 270 -3.87 11.11 -17.09
CA HIS A 270 -4.67 11.95 -17.98
C HIS A 270 -5.70 12.85 -17.26
N ASN A 271 -6.58 12.30 -16.41
CA ASN A 271 -7.60 13.13 -15.75
C ASN A 271 -6.99 14.07 -14.71
N LEU A 272 -5.94 13.63 -13.99
CA LEU A 272 -5.24 14.49 -13.04
C LEU A 272 -4.66 15.70 -13.78
N ASP A 273 -4.03 15.48 -14.94
CA ASP A 273 -3.47 16.55 -15.77
C ASP A 273 -4.54 17.50 -16.31
N VAL A 274 -5.65 16.98 -16.82
CA VAL A 274 -6.77 17.82 -17.29
C VAL A 274 -7.29 18.72 -16.16
N VAL A 275 -7.51 18.14 -14.98
CA VAL A 275 -8.04 18.86 -13.81
C VAL A 275 -7.03 19.88 -13.28
N ILE A 276 -5.79 19.47 -13.05
CA ILE A 276 -4.73 20.33 -12.54
C ILE A 276 -4.48 21.49 -13.51
N ASN A 277 -4.26 21.21 -14.80
CA ASN A 277 -3.97 22.26 -15.79
C ASN A 277 -5.13 23.26 -15.93
N PHE A 278 -6.39 22.78 -15.90
CA PHE A 278 -7.55 23.66 -15.96
C PHE A 278 -7.56 24.68 -14.80
N PHE A 279 -7.31 24.22 -13.57
CA PHE A 279 -7.31 25.08 -12.41
C PHE A 279 -6.04 25.92 -12.27
N THR A 280 -4.88 25.40 -12.66
CA THR A 280 -3.62 26.17 -12.72
C THR A 280 -3.76 27.37 -13.66
N ILE A 281 -4.30 27.20 -14.87
CA ILE A 281 -4.55 28.32 -15.80
C ILE A 281 -5.51 29.37 -15.20
N LYS A 282 -6.50 28.94 -14.41
CA LYS A 282 -7.44 29.86 -13.77
C LYS A 282 -6.78 30.61 -12.61
N LEU A 283 -5.95 29.93 -11.81
CA LEU A 283 -5.18 30.52 -10.73
C LEU A 283 -4.18 31.54 -11.28
N ASP A 284 -3.49 31.25 -12.38
CA ASP A 284 -2.57 32.19 -13.02
C ASP A 284 -3.27 33.47 -13.50
N LYS A 285 -4.49 33.33 -14.03
CA LYS A 285 -5.32 34.48 -14.42
C LYS A 285 -5.75 35.33 -13.22
N GLU A 286 -6.17 34.69 -12.13
CA GLU A 286 -6.55 35.40 -10.90
C GLU A 286 -5.34 36.11 -10.28
N CYS A 287 -4.17 35.46 -10.29
CA CYS A 287 -2.90 36.04 -9.85
C CYS A 287 -2.52 37.27 -10.68
N ALA A 288 -2.67 37.21 -12.01
CA ALA A 288 -2.41 38.34 -12.89
C ALA A 288 -3.36 39.53 -12.62
N ILE A 289 -4.64 39.28 -12.32
CA ILE A 289 -5.62 40.32 -11.96
C ILE A 289 -5.26 40.98 -10.62
N ASN A 290 -4.75 40.21 -9.66
CA ASN A 290 -4.37 40.70 -8.33
C ASN A 290 -2.94 41.28 -8.28
N GLY A 291 -2.35 41.63 -9.43
CA GLY A 291 -1.02 42.26 -9.49
C GLY A 291 0.13 41.34 -9.11
N GLY A 292 -0.01 40.03 -9.27
CA GLY A 292 1.03 39.04 -8.99
C GLY A 292 1.18 38.66 -7.51
N GLN A 293 0.20 38.97 -6.66
CA GLN A 293 0.19 38.56 -5.26
C GLN A 293 -0.03 37.06 -5.09
N VAL A 294 0.57 36.49 -4.03
CA VAL A 294 0.38 35.08 -3.66
C VAL A 294 -1.10 34.82 -3.38
N VAL A 295 -1.66 33.80 -4.04
CA VAL A 295 -3.05 33.40 -3.85
C VAL A 295 -3.20 32.66 -2.51
N MET A 296 -4.04 33.19 -1.63
CA MET A 296 -4.29 32.61 -0.30
C MET A 296 -5.19 31.35 -0.39
N PRO A 297 -5.12 30.41 0.57
CA PRO A 297 -5.94 29.18 0.55
C PRO A 297 -7.44 29.43 0.36
N GLU A 298 -7.99 30.46 0.99
CA GLU A 298 -9.40 30.84 0.87
C GLU A 298 -9.76 31.25 -0.56
N GLN A 299 -8.85 31.97 -1.24
CA GLN A 299 -9.05 32.40 -2.62
C GLN A 299 -9.00 31.19 -3.58
N VAL A 300 -8.09 30.25 -3.34
CA VAL A 300 -8.03 28.99 -4.11
C VAL A 300 -9.35 28.22 -3.98
N MET A 301 -9.87 28.08 -2.76
CA MET A 301 -11.14 27.40 -2.51
C MET A 301 -12.33 28.11 -3.17
N GLN A 302 -12.39 29.44 -3.13
CA GLN A 302 -13.42 30.22 -3.84
C GLN A 302 -13.33 30.03 -5.36
N LEU A 303 -12.13 30.01 -5.92
CA LEU A 303 -11.90 29.77 -7.34
C LEU A 303 -12.32 28.35 -7.74
N ILE A 304 -11.99 27.36 -6.91
CA ILE A 304 -12.45 25.98 -7.07
C ILE A 304 -13.99 25.96 -7.12
N ASP A 305 -14.65 26.57 -6.15
CA ASP A 305 -16.11 26.61 -6.06
C ASP A 305 -16.77 27.22 -7.29
N LYS A 306 -16.16 28.28 -7.81
CA LYS A 306 -16.65 28.99 -9.00
C LYS A 306 -16.55 28.16 -10.28
N HIS A 307 -15.52 27.32 -10.41
CA HIS A 307 -15.19 26.68 -11.70
C HIS A 307 -15.35 25.16 -11.74
N ILE A 308 -15.52 24.48 -10.60
CA ILE A 308 -15.61 23.01 -10.55
C ILE A 308 -16.80 22.45 -11.35
N VAL A 309 -17.96 23.12 -11.30
CA VAL A 309 -19.14 22.71 -12.05
C VAL A 309 -18.91 22.82 -13.56
N ILE A 310 -18.21 23.87 -13.99
CA ILE A 310 -17.86 24.09 -15.41
C ILE A 310 -16.95 22.96 -15.90
N LEU A 311 -15.91 22.63 -15.13
CA LEU A 311 -15.03 21.51 -15.46
C LEU A 311 -15.82 20.20 -15.61
N THR A 312 -16.66 19.86 -14.63
CA THR A 312 -17.42 18.59 -14.66
C THR A 312 -18.47 18.50 -15.77
N ARG A 313 -18.89 19.61 -16.37
CA ARG A 313 -19.86 19.64 -17.48
C ARG A 313 -19.22 19.65 -18.86
N HIS A 314 -18.04 20.26 -18.99
CA HIS A 314 -17.46 20.57 -20.29
C HIS A 314 -16.18 19.76 -20.60
N GLN A 315 -15.51 19.20 -19.60
CA GLN A 315 -14.33 18.37 -19.83
C GLN A 315 -14.71 16.90 -19.96
N GLN A 316 -14.20 16.24 -21.01
CA GLN A 316 -14.33 14.80 -21.15
C GLN A 316 -13.25 14.11 -20.32
N LEU A 317 -13.62 13.68 -19.12
CA LEU A 317 -12.76 12.85 -18.27
C LEU A 317 -12.77 11.41 -18.78
N LYS A 318 -11.58 10.80 -18.87
CA LYS A 318 -11.41 9.38 -19.20
C LYS A 318 -12.07 8.54 -18.11
N LYS A 319 -12.96 7.63 -18.50
CA LYS A 319 -13.51 6.63 -17.59
C LYS A 319 -12.56 5.46 -17.49
N PHE A 320 -12.18 5.12 -16.26
CA PHE A 320 -11.41 3.92 -15.95
C PHE A 320 -12.38 2.77 -15.59
N PRO A 321 -11.93 1.51 -15.64
CA PRO A 321 -12.72 0.39 -15.15
C PRO A 321 -13.22 0.62 -13.73
N GLU A 322 -14.46 0.21 -13.44
CA GLU A 322 -14.97 0.31 -12.07
C GLU A 322 -14.19 -0.62 -11.15
N LEU A 323 -13.67 -0.06 -10.07
CA LEU A 323 -13.01 -0.83 -9.03
C LEU A 323 -14.07 -1.41 -8.08
N ARG A 324 -14.40 -2.69 -8.25
CA ARG A 324 -15.28 -3.43 -7.34
C ARG A 324 -14.61 -4.69 -6.88
N PHE A 325 -14.41 -4.77 -5.57
CA PHE A 325 -13.79 -5.88 -4.89
C PHE A 325 -14.80 -6.54 -3.97
N LYS A 326 -14.78 -7.87 -3.96
CA LYS A 326 -15.59 -8.69 -3.09
C LYS A 326 -14.70 -9.38 -2.09
N TYR A 327 -15.24 -9.64 -0.92
CA TYR A 327 -14.60 -10.57 -0.01
C TYR A 327 -14.58 -11.96 -0.66
N VAL A 328 -13.42 -12.60 -0.61
CA VAL A 328 -13.25 -14.00 -0.98
C VAL A 328 -12.80 -14.70 0.29
N GLU A 329 -13.56 -15.71 0.68
CA GLU A 329 -13.24 -16.51 1.85
C GLU A 329 -11.91 -17.23 1.66
N GLU A 330 -11.11 -17.27 2.72
CA GLU A 330 -9.84 -17.99 2.70
C GLU A 330 -10.07 -19.51 2.67
N SER A 331 -9.03 -20.29 2.36
CA SER A 331 -9.13 -21.74 2.27
C SER A 331 -9.45 -22.41 3.61
N SER A 332 -9.07 -21.79 4.73
CA SER A 332 -9.23 -22.33 6.09
C SER A 332 -9.79 -21.28 7.06
N PRO A 333 -11.03 -20.80 6.86
CA PRO A 333 -11.62 -19.77 7.70
C PRO A 333 -11.87 -20.29 9.14
N ASP A 334 -11.98 -21.61 9.29
CA ASP A 334 -12.17 -22.32 10.56
C ASP A 334 -10.97 -22.25 11.51
N ASP A 335 -9.78 -21.97 10.99
CA ASP A 335 -8.58 -21.87 11.83
C ASP A 335 -8.60 -20.60 12.70
N PHE A 336 -9.26 -19.53 12.23
CA PHE A 336 -9.19 -18.24 12.90
C PHE A 336 -10.44 -17.35 12.78
N PHE A 337 -10.95 -17.10 11.56
CA PHE A 337 -12.06 -16.18 11.34
C PHE A 337 -13.37 -16.66 11.98
N VAL A 338 -13.75 -17.91 11.73
CA VAL A 338 -15.00 -18.48 12.24
C VAL A 338 -14.97 -18.59 13.78
N PRO A 339 -13.90 -19.10 14.42
CA PRO A 339 -13.79 -19.08 15.89
C PRO A 339 -13.81 -17.67 16.50
N TYR A 340 -13.23 -16.67 15.82
CA TYR A 340 -13.27 -15.29 16.30
C TYR A 340 -14.69 -14.71 16.28
N VAL A 341 -15.42 -14.89 15.17
CA VAL A 341 -16.82 -14.44 15.08
C VAL A 341 -17.67 -15.10 16.17
N TRP A 342 -17.46 -16.41 16.40
CA TRP A 342 -18.13 -17.12 17.48
C TRP A 342 -17.80 -16.56 18.86
N LEU A 343 -16.53 -16.28 19.15
CA LEU A 343 -16.11 -15.68 20.42
C LEU A 343 -16.81 -14.32 20.63
N MET A 344 -16.91 -13.50 19.59
CA MET A 344 -17.58 -12.20 19.68
C MET A 344 -19.09 -12.35 19.95
N ILE A 345 -19.75 -13.33 19.33
CA ILE A 345 -21.16 -13.65 19.62
C ILE A 345 -21.30 -14.13 21.06
N PHE A 346 -20.44 -15.03 21.52
CA PHE A 346 -20.46 -15.58 22.87
C PHE A 346 -20.25 -14.49 23.94
N LEU A 347 -19.26 -13.61 23.76
CA LEU A 347 -19.01 -12.50 24.68
C LEU A 347 -20.12 -11.43 24.66
N GLY A 348 -20.80 -11.29 23.52
CA GLY A 348 -21.89 -10.33 23.33
C GLY A 348 -23.27 -10.83 23.74
N ALA A 349 -23.47 -12.15 23.84
CA ALA A 349 -24.71 -12.75 24.28
C ALA A 349 -24.87 -12.53 25.79
N SER A 350 -25.96 -11.87 26.19
CA SER A 350 -26.30 -11.63 27.60
C SER A 350 -26.79 -12.89 28.34
N ASP A 351 -27.12 -13.95 27.60
CA ASP A 351 -27.73 -15.16 28.14
C ASP A 351 -26.69 -16.25 28.42
N TYR A 352 -26.87 -16.93 29.55
CA TYR A 352 -25.98 -17.93 30.15
C TYR A 352 -25.78 -19.14 29.24
N PHE A 353 -24.81 -19.07 28.32
CA PHE A 353 -24.34 -20.22 27.58
C PHE A 353 -23.17 -20.85 28.33
N ASP A 354 -23.33 -22.08 28.81
CA ASP A 354 -22.25 -22.81 29.48
C ASP A 354 -21.32 -23.47 28.42
N PRO A 355 -20.08 -22.97 28.25
CA PRO A 355 -19.15 -23.50 27.25
C PRO A 355 -18.64 -24.91 27.58
N SER A 356 -18.90 -25.40 28.81
CA SER A 356 -18.60 -26.78 29.17
C SER A 356 -19.61 -27.78 28.59
N ILE A 357 -20.81 -27.32 28.22
CA ILE A 357 -21.92 -28.16 27.75
C ILE A 357 -22.01 -28.18 26.22
N VAL A 358 -21.77 -27.05 25.55
CA VAL A 358 -21.86 -26.96 24.08
C VAL A 358 -20.55 -26.45 23.49
N ARG A 359 -19.80 -27.37 22.88
CA ARG A 359 -18.57 -27.07 22.13
C ARG A 359 -18.86 -26.98 20.64
N VAL A 360 -18.76 -25.77 20.08
CA VAL A 360 -18.92 -25.53 18.64
C VAL A 360 -17.58 -25.68 17.90
N PHE A 361 -16.46 -25.31 18.54
CA PHE A 361 -15.12 -25.39 17.96
C PHE A 361 -14.21 -26.35 18.73
N LYS A 362 -13.20 -26.90 18.05
CA LYS A 362 -12.21 -27.80 18.64
C LYS A 362 -11.28 -27.08 19.63
N SER A 363 -10.91 -25.84 19.32
CA SER A 363 -10.06 -24.98 20.15
C SER A 363 -10.78 -24.59 21.43
N SER A 364 -10.05 -24.56 22.55
CA SER A 364 -10.65 -24.19 23.84
C SER A 364 -10.98 -22.70 23.88
N LEU A 365 -11.99 -22.31 24.69
CA LEU A 365 -12.35 -20.89 24.85
C LEU A 365 -11.19 -20.06 25.43
N GLU A 366 -10.31 -20.69 26.22
CA GLU A 366 -9.08 -20.07 26.74
C GLU A 366 -8.05 -19.80 25.62
N GLU A 367 -7.86 -20.74 24.69
CA GLU A 367 -7.01 -20.53 23.50
C GLU A 367 -7.55 -19.42 22.60
N LEU A 368 -8.88 -19.34 22.44
CA LEU A 368 -9.53 -18.29 21.66
C LEU A 368 -9.47 -16.91 22.33
N LYS A 369 -9.48 -16.86 23.67
CA LYS A 369 -9.29 -15.61 24.43
C LYS A 369 -7.85 -15.12 24.38
N GLN A 370 -6.87 -16.01 24.28
CA GLN A 370 -5.45 -15.64 24.15
C GLN A 370 -5.09 -15.07 22.76
N THR A 371 -5.97 -15.25 21.76
CA THR A 371 -5.80 -14.74 20.40
C THR A 371 -6.40 -13.34 20.18
N VAL A 372 -7.05 -12.76 21.21
CA VAL A 372 -7.63 -11.40 21.24
C VAL A 372 -6.87 -10.53 22.23
#